data_AF-U7GV98-F1
#
_entry.id   AF-U7GV98-F1
#
_cell.length_a   1.000
_cell.length_b   1.000
_cell.length_c   1.000
_cell.angle_alpha   90.00
_cell.angle_beta   90.00
_cell.angle_gamma   90.00
#
_symmetry.space_group_name_H-M   'P 1'
#
loop_
_entity.id
_entity.type
_entity.pdbx_description
1 polymer ?
#
loop_
_entity_poly.entity_id
_entity_poly.type
_entity_poly.pdbx_seq_one_letter_code
_entity_poly.pdbx_strand_id
1 'polypeptide(L)'
;MCRVLKIARAGYYAWLHEPESSRTIEDKRLLQLIRSSYDASYGIYGYRRITLDLKELGDACGPNRVLKIMKNNGITAVRGIRNIKAMVKAVLRLCHPTI
;
A
#
# COMPACT_ATOMS: atom_id res chain seq x y z
N MET A 1 35.45 9.07 -5.09
CA MET A 1 34.29 8.16 -5.02
C MET A 1 33.99 7.42 -6.32
N CYS A 2 33.74 8.06 -7.46
CA CYS A 2 33.35 7.35 -8.71
C CYS A 2 34.42 6.39 -9.29
N ARG A 3 35.72 6.62 -9.02
CA ARG A 3 36.82 5.70 -9.41
C ARG A 3 36.82 4.38 -8.62
N VAL A 4 36.37 4.41 -7.36
CA VAL A 4 36.35 3.23 -6.48
C VAL A 4 35.19 2.30 -6.84
N LEU A 5 34.07 2.86 -7.29
CA LEU A 5 32.84 2.11 -7.62
C LEU A 5 32.67 1.82 -9.13
N LYS A 6 33.60 2.25 -10.00
CA LYS A 6 33.53 2.11 -11.47
C LYS A 6 32.19 2.56 -12.10
N ILE A 7 31.56 3.61 -11.55
CA ILE A 7 30.31 4.17 -12.08
C ILE A 7 30.60 5.42 -12.91
N ALA A 8 29.93 5.57 -14.06
CA ALA A 8 29.99 6.78 -14.88
C ALA A 8 29.54 8.01 -14.08
N ARG A 9 30.27 9.14 -14.19
CA ARG A 9 29.95 10.37 -13.44
C ARG A 9 28.50 10.82 -13.64
N ALA A 10 27.97 10.69 -14.85
CA ALA A 10 26.57 11.01 -15.16
C ALA A 10 25.57 10.19 -14.35
N GLY A 11 25.81 8.89 -14.13
CA GLY A 11 24.93 8.05 -13.31
C GLY A 11 24.96 8.40 -11.83
N TYR A 12 26.13 8.82 -11.31
CA TYR A 12 26.26 9.30 -9.93
C TYR A 12 25.48 10.59 -9.69
N TYR A 13 25.58 11.57 -10.59
CA TYR A 13 24.85 12.83 -10.46
C TYR A 13 23.35 12.69 -10.78
N ALA A 14 22.96 11.79 -11.69
CA ALA A 14 21.54 11.49 -11.93
C ALA A 14 20.88 10.93 -10.66
N TRP A 15 21.53 9.98 -9.98
CA TRP A 15 21.07 9.47 -8.69
C TRP A 15 21.06 10.55 -7.58
N LEU A 16 22.03 11.47 -7.61
CA LEU A 16 22.12 12.56 -6.64
C LEU A 16 21.02 13.63 -6.82
N HIS A 17 20.59 13.89 -8.05
CA HIS A 17 19.60 14.92 -8.37
C HIS A 17 18.16 14.41 -8.42
N GLU A 18 17.96 13.11 -8.61
CA GLU A 18 16.63 12.49 -8.75
C GLU A 18 16.39 11.45 -7.64
N PRO A 19 16.13 11.89 -6.38
CA PRO A 19 15.95 10.98 -5.26
C PRO A 19 14.68 10.13 -5.39
N GLU A 20 13.69 10.58 -6.17
CA GLU A 20 12.42 9.88 -6.37
C GLU A 20 12.16 9.64 -7.85
N SER A 21 12.22 8.38 -8.27
CA SER A 21 11.80 7.95 -9.59
C SER A 21 10.30 8.23 -9.83
N SER A 22 9.91 8.42 -11.09
CA SER A 22 8.49 8.48 -11.49
C SER A 22 7.66 7.29 -10.97
N ARG A 23 8.30 6.11 -10.86
CA ARG A 23 7.69 4.90 -10.29
C ARG A 23 7.37 5.03 -8.81
N THR A 24 8.26 5.66 -8.03
CA THR A 24 8.03 5.89 -6.60
C THR A 24 6.92 6.89 -6.34
N ILE A 25 6.76 7.90 -7.20
CA ILE A 25 5.63 8.84 -7.13
C ILE A 25 4.31 8.10 -7.38
N GLU A 26 4.27 7.27 -8.42
CA GLU A 26 3.08 6.45 -8.72
C GLU A 26 2.79 5.43 -7.61
N ASP A 27 3.83 4.80 -7.03
CA ASP A 27 3.66 3.88 -5.91
C ASP A 27 3.09 4.59 -4.66
N LYS A 28 3.44 5.87 -4.41
CA LYS A 28 2.84 6.69 -3.35
C LYS A 28 1.36 6.97 -3.62
N ARG A 29 1.00 7.30 -4.87
CA ARG A 29 -0.41 7.48 -5.28
C ARG A 29 -1.21 6.20 -5.06
N LEU A 30 -0.69 5.06 -5.53
CA LEU A 30 -1.33 3.75 -5.35
C LEU A 30 -1.47 3.37 -3.88
N LEU A 31 -0.48 3.71 -3.05
CA LEU A 31 -0.52 3.47 -1.61
C LEU A 31 -1.70 4.20 -0.95
N GLN A 32 -2.01 5.43 -1.37
CA GLN A 32 -3.16 6.17 -0.84
C GLN A 32 -4.47 5.44 -1.13
N LEU A 33 -4.64 4.93 -2.37
CA LEU A 33 -5.81 4.16 -2.77
C LEU A 33 -5.90 2.81 -2.05
N ILE A 34 -4.76 2.13 -1.87
CA ILE A 34 -4.69 0.88 -1.10
C ILE A 34 -5.13 1.13 0.35
N ARG A 35 -4.70 2.24 0.96
CA ARG A 35 -5.09 2.59 2.33
C ARG A 35 -6.58 2.90 2.44
N SER A 36 -7.15 3.68 1.52
CA SER A 36 -8.59 3.98 1.56
C SER A 36 -9.44 2.72 1.42
N SER A 37 -9.10 1.80 0.51
CA SER A 37 -9.80 0.51 0.38
C SER A 37 -9.59 -0.40 1.60
N TYR A 38 -8.38 -0.40 2.17
CA TYR A 38 -8.06 -1.19 3.37
C TYR A 38 -8.84 -0.70 4.60
N ASP A 39 -8.89 0.61 4.81
CA ASP A 39 -9.60 1.25 5.94
C ASP A 39 -11.11 1.10 5.79
N ALA A 40 -11.66 1.26 4.58
CA ALA A 40 -13.07 0.99 4.29
C ALA A 40 -13.47 -0.46 4.61
N SER A 41 -12.51 -1.38 4.50
CA SER A 41 -12.68 -2.80 4.80
C SER A 41 -12.25 -3.17 6.22
N TYR A 42 -11.92 -2.19 7.08
CA TYR A 42 -11.42 -2.35 8.45
C TYR A 42 -10.23 -3.33 8.56
N GLY A 43 -9.42 -3.41 7.51
CA GLY A 43 -8.24 -4.26 7.43
C GLY A 43 -8.49 -5.75 7.21
N ILE A 44 -9.73 -6.18 6.93
CA ILE A 44 -10.03 -7.58 6.58
C ILE A 44 -9.42 -7.95 5.23
N TYR A 45 -9.43 -6.99 4.29
CA TYR A 45 -9.07 -7.28 2.91
C TYR A 45 -7.56 -7.43 2.77
N GLY A 46 -7.16 -8.50 2.09
CA GLY A 46 -5.79 -8.69 1.66
C GLY A 46 -5.54 -8.14 0.27
N TYR A 47 -4.27 -8.20 -0.15
CA TYR A 47 -3.82 -7.64 -1.43
C TYR A 47 -4.63 -8.12 -2.64
N ARG A 48 -5.13 -9.36 -2.65
CA ARG A 48 -5.96 -9.87 -3.75
C ARG A 48 -7.30 -9.13 -3.89
N ARG A 49 -8.00 -8.87 -2.78
CA ARG A 49 -9.29 -8.15 -2.80
C ARG A 49 -9.07 -6.68 -3.11
N ILE A 50 -8.07 -6.07 -2.50
CA ILE A 50 -7.69 -4.68 -2.79
C ILE A 50 -7.30 -4.50 -4.26
N THR A 51 -6.66 -5.50 -4.89
CA THR A 51 -6.36 -5.44 -6.33
C THR A 51 -7.63 -5.42 -7.19
N LEU A 52 -8.70 -6.11 -6.75
CA LEU A 52 -9.99 -6.06 -7.45
C LEU A 52 -10.65 -4.69 -7.27
N ASP A 53 -10.66 -4.15 -6.05
CA ASP A 53 -11.20 -2.83 -5.76
C ASP A 53 -10.47 -1.74 -6.59
N LEU A 54 -9.14 -1.82 -6.67
CA LEU A 54 -8.34 -0.93 -7.51
C LEU A 54 -8.69 -1.05 -9.00
N LYS A 55 -8.96 -2.27 -9.47
CA LYS A 55 -9.37 -2.51 -10.86
C LYS A 55 -10.74 -1.91 -11.16
N GLU A 56 -11.67 -1.95 -10.20
CA GLU A 56 -12.98 -1.29 -10.30
C GLU A 56 -12.86 0.23 -10.32
N LEU A 57 -11.88 0.78 -9.58
CA LEU A 57 -11.54 2.21 -9.61
C LEU A 57 -10.83 2.65 -10.90
N GLY A 58 -10.52 1.72 -11.81
CA GLY A 58 -9.88 2.01 -13.10
C GLY A 58 -8.36 1.84 -13.11
N ASP A 59 -7.74 1.44 -11.99
CA ASP A 59 -6.30 1.20 -11.92
C ASP A 59 -5.97 -0.25 -12.27
N ALA A 60 -5.39 -0.46 -13.47
CA ALA A 60 -4.96 -1.76 -13.96
C ALA A 60 -3.61 -2.22 -13.35
N CYS A 61 -3.47 -2.11 -12.02
CA CYS A 61 -2.26 -2.53 -11.33
C CYS A 61 -2.21 -4.05 -11.14
N GLY A 62 -1.05 -4.65 -11.43
CA GLY A 62 -0.84 -6.08 -11.20
C GLY A 62 -0.81 -6.44 -9.71
N PRO A 63 -1.29 -7.64 -9.31
CA PRO A 63 -1.39 -8.05 -7.91
C PRO A 63 -0.04 -8.11 -7.19
N ASN A 64 1.04 -8.40 -7.92
CA ASN A 64 2.40 -8.43 -7.37
C ASN A 64 2.89 -7.04 -6.95
N ARG A 65 2.48 -5.98 -7.67
CA ARG A 65 2.82 -4.60 -7.35
C ARG A 65 2.13 -4.18 -6.06
N VAL A 66 0.81 -4.45 -5.96
CA VAL A 66 0.02 -4.21 -4.76
C VAL A 66 0.60 -4.97 -3.56
N LEU A 67 0.95 -6.24 -3.74
CA LEU A 67 1.59 -7.04 -2.69
C LEU A 67 2.90 -6.42 -2.19
N LYS A 68 3.76 -5.94 -3.10
CA LYS A 68 5.04 -5.31 -2.74
C LYS A 68 4.81 -4.00 -1.98
N ILE A 69 3.90 -3.16 -2.45
CA ILE A 69 3.56 -1.89 -1.79
C ILE A 69 2.99 -2.15 -0.38
N MET A 70 2.05 -3.09 -0.24
CA MET A 70 1.49 -3.46 1.06
C MET A 70 2.56 -3.99 2.02
N LYS A 71 3.42 -4.91 1.56
CA LYS A 71 4.52 -5.46 2.38
C LYS A 71 5.49 -4.37 2.85
N ASN A 72 5.91 -3.48 1.95
CA ASN A 72 6.84 -2.40 2.28
C ASN A 72 6.26 -1.41 3.31
N ASN A 73 4.94 -1.32 3.41
CA ASN A 73 4.24 -0.40 4.32
C ASN A 73 3.62 -1.10 5.54
N GLY A 74 3.96 -2.38 5.77
CA GLY A 74 3.43 -3.15 6.92
C GLY A 74 1.92 -3.43 6.87
N ILE A 75 1.27 -3.20 5.71
CA ILE A 75 -0.17 -3.42 5.56
C ILE A 75 -0.40 -4.92 5.36
N THR A 76 -1.07 -5.54 6.32
CA THR A 76 -1.40 -6.96 6.28
C THR A 76 -2.87 -7.18 6.56
N ALA A 77 -3.46 -8.16 5.87
CA ALA A 77 -4.83 -8.57 6.17
C ALA A 77 -4.91 -9.05 7.62
N VAL A 78 -5.91 -8.57 8.34
CA VAL A 78 -6.23 -9.04 9.68
C VAL A 78 -6.67 -10.49 9.58
N ARG A 79 -5.89 -11.39 10.19
CA ARG A 79 -6.18 -12.83 10.23
C ARG A 79 -6.57 -13.24 11.65
N GLY A 80 -7.45 -14.23 11.75
CA GLY A 80 -7.85 -14.85 13.01
C GLY A 80 -9.16 -14.30 13.60
N ILE A 81 -10.01 -15.23 14.07
CA ILE A 81 -11.35 -14.96 14.59
C ILE A 81 -11.34 -13.92 15.72
N ARG A 82 -10.28 -13.89 16.54
CA ARG A 82 -10.12 -12.92 17.63
C ARG A 82 -10.09 -11.48 17.14
N ASN A 83 -9.33 -11.22 16.08
CA ASN A 83 -9.18 -9.87 15.52
C ASN A 83 -10.44 -9.45 14.74
N ILE A 84 -11.11 -10.40 14.08
CA ILE A 84 -12.41 -10.17 13.43
C ILE A 84 -13.47 -9.78 14.48
N LYS A 85 -13.51 -10.46 15.64
CA LYS A 85 -14.44 -10.10 16.73
C LYS A 85 -14.18 -8.70 17.30
N ALA A 86 -12.91 -8.32 17.48
CA ALA A 86 -12.55 -6.98 17.93
C ALA A 86 -13.04 -5.90 16.95
N MET A 87 -12.91 -6.18 15.65
CA MET A 87 -13.39 -5.33 14.58
C MET A 87 -14.92 -5.25 14.51
N VAL A 88 -15.65 -6.38 14.54
CA VAL A 88 -17.13 -6.39 14.57
C VAL A 88 -17.65 -5.59 15.76
N LYS A 89 -16.99 -5.70 16.92
CA LYS A 89 -17.30 -4.90 18.12
C LYS A 89 -16.98 -3.41 17.94
N ALA A 90 -16.01 -3.06 17.10
CA ALA A 90 -15.71 -1.66 16.76
C ALA A 90 -16.77 -1.10 15.78
N VAL A 91 -17.13 -1.85 14.74
CA VAL A 91 -18.17 -1.48 13.77
C VAL A 91 -19.54 -1.34 14.45
N LEU A 92 -19.92 -2.29 15.30
CA LEU A 92 -21.18 -2.23 16.05
C LEU A 92 -21.24 -0.99 16.98
N ARG A 93 -20.11 -0.55 17.54
CA ARG A 93 -20.04 0.67 18.36
C ARG A 93 -20.23 1.95 17.53
N LEU A 94 -19.87 1.94 16.25
CA LEU A 94 -20.11 3.06 15.33
C LEU A 94 -21.57 3.10 14.84
N CYS A 95 -22.23 1.93 14.74
CA CYS A 95 -23.64 1.83 14.32
C CYS A 95 -24.67 1.93 15.46
N HIS A 96 -24.26 1.99 16.73
CA HIS A 96 -25.12 2.30 17.87
C HIS A 96 -24.53 3.47 18.68
N PRO A 97 -24.68 4.72 18.21
CA PRO A 97 -24.11 5.89 18.89
C PRO A 97 -24.84 6.29 20.19
N THR A 98 -25.92 5.61 20.58
CA THR A 98 -26.76 5.98 21.73
C THR A 98 -27.16 4.75 22.55
N ILE A 99 -26.71 4.69 23.80
CA ILE A 99 -27.64 4.54 24.92
C ILE A 99 -28.14 5.96 25.23
#